data_AF-A0A9E2B259-F1
#
_entry.id   AF-A0A9E2B259-F1
#
_cell.length_a   1.000
_cell.length_b   1.000
_cell.length_c   1.000
_cell.angle_alpha   90.00
_cell.angle_beta   90.00
_cell.angle_gamma   90.00
#
_symmetry.space_group_name_H-M   'P 1'
#
loop_
_entity.id
_entity.type
_entity.pdbx_description
1 polymer ?
#
loop_
_entity_poly.entity_id
_entity_poly.type
_entity_poly.pdbx_seq_one_letter_code
_entity_poly.pdbx_strand_id
1 'polypeptide(L)'
;YNELTMGQNGNKDINRIGHKSHTGFNGPRVIGYPESHDEERIMYKNLQFGSSSNPSHDVKDLDVALSRMSAMAAVSVMVPGPKMIWHFGELGMENSIFTCQNGTVNLPDDGIGGDCKLDTKPQPQWTNNWLSDPERAAIYNDWARLHFLKINEPVFEGDYTLTSSSSNYTPRIDIFDTNIPVTELRNVIILSNFNVNATNVNTNFPIAGTWYDLMDETGNTTIESTTTSVNIPAGQFRIFGNQPAQTLSTNDLDRNLFTLHPNPTNTSFYLNVAVKTVEIYDISGKRVKTFNGDFERNIPFDISSIKTGLYLVKITNGDGLSNTTKLVKL
;
A
#
# COMPACT_ATOMS: atom_id res chain seq x y z
N TYR A 1 -6.49 14.51 5.85
CA TYR A 1 -6.66 13.38 4.91
C TYR A 1 -7.10 13.84 3.53
N ASN A 2 -8.23 14.53 3.37
CA ASN A 2 -8.68 15.05 2.07
C ASN A 2 -7.59 15.75 1.24
N GLU A 3 -6.81 16.69 1.81
CA GLU A 3 -5.74 17.36 1.06
C GLU A 3 -4.64 16.39 0.56
N LEU A 4 -4.33 15.36 1.34
CA LEU A 4 -3.40 14.30 0.92
C LEU A 4 -4.01 13.49 -0.22
N THR A 5 -5.20 12.93 -0.03
CA THR A 5 -5.82 12.06 -1.03
C THR A 5 -6.17 12.79 -2.32
N MET A 6 -6.57 14.05 -2.26
CA MET A 6 -6.78 14.89 -3.45
C MET A 6 -5.47 15.31 -4.12
N GLY A 7 -4.32 15.19 -3.45
CA GLY A 7 -3.04 15.70 -3.96
C GLY A 7 -3.02 17.23 -4.07
N GLN A 8 -3.73 17.90 -3.15
CA GLN A 8 -3.97 19.34 -3.17
C GLN A 8 -3.14 20.09 -2.12
N ASN A 9 -2.96 21.39 -2.38
CA ASN A 9 -2.36 22.30 -1.42
C ASN A 9 -3.35 22.59 -0.28
N GLY A 10 -2.84 22.71 0.94
CA GLY A 10 -3.67 22.84 2.13
C GLY A 10 -3.06 22.11 3.31
N ASN A 11 -3.79 22.01 4.42
CA ASN A 11 -3.30 21.34 5.62
C ASN A 11 -3.31 19.82 5.46
N LYS A 12 -2.11 19.25 5.30
CA LYS A 12 -1.84 17.81 5.20
C LYS A 12 -1.42 17.17 6.52
N ASP A 13 -1.49 17.89 7.64
CA ASP A 13 -1.17 17.32 8.94
C ASP A 13 -2.26 16.32 9.38
N ILE A 14 -1.83 15.10 9.71
CA ILE A 14 -2.70 14.00 10.16
C ILE A 14 -2.40 13.59 11.61
N ASN A 15 -1.58 14.35 12.36
CA ASN A 15 -1.16 14.04 13.72
C ASN A 15 -2.31 13.68 14.67
N ARG A 16 -3.47 14.35 14.53
CA ARG A 16 -4.67 14.12 15.36
C ARG A 16 -5.32 12.74 15.19
N ILE A 17 -4.89 11.92 14.22
CA ILE A 17 -5.34 10.52 14.11
C ILE A 17 -4.91 9.67 15.31
N GLY A 18 -3.79 10.06 15.95
CA GLY A 18 -3.18 9.33 17.05
C GLY A 18 -3.33 10.04 18.39
N HIS A 19 -3.20 9.27 19.47
CA HIS A 19 -3.47 9.76 20.83
C HIS A 19 -2.50 10.84 21.33
N LYS A 20 -1.26 10.85 20.84
CA LYS A 20 -0.21 11.80 21.25
C LYS A 20 -0.56 13.27 20.98
N SER A 21 -1.52 13.53 20.09
CA SER A 21 -1.98 14.89 19.76
C SER A 21 -3.21 15.34 20.55
N HIS A 22 -3.66 14.55 21.54
CA HIS A 22 -4.81 14.87 22.37
C HIS A 22 -4.42 14.89 23.85
N THR A 23 -4.50 16.07 24.46
CA THR A 23 -4.29 16.22 25.91
C THR A 23 -5.31 15.36 26.67
N GLY A 24 -4.82 14.52 27.60
CA GLY A 24 -5.66 13.64 28.42
C GLY A 24 -5.68 12.17 28.00
N PHE A 25 -5.11 11.82 26.84
CA PHE A 25 -4.90 10.42 26.47
C PHE A 25 -3.52 9.94 26.92
N ASN A 26 -3.49 9.04 27.91
CA ASN A 26 -2.26 8.42 28.43
C ASN A 26 -1.86 7.13 27.67
N GLY A 27 -2.53 6.83 26.56
CA GLY A 27 -2.28 5.66 25.74
C GLY A 27 -3.17 5.64 24.49
N PRO A 28 -3.01 4.63 23.60
CA PRO A 28 -3.61 4.60 22.28
C PRO A 28 -5.12 4.26 22.31
N ARG A 29 -5.93 5.18 22.85
CA ARG A 29 -7.40 5.02 23.01
C ARG A 29 -8.23 6.00 22.19
N VAL A 30 -7.59 6.86 21.37
CA VAL A 30 -8.30 7.75 20.45
C VAL A 30 -8.88 6.95 19.31
N ILE A 31 -10.18 7.09 19.07
CA ILE A 31 -10.84 6.60 17.86
C ILE A 31 -10.55 7.61 16.74
N GLY A 32 -9.44 7.39 16.05
CA GLY A 32 -9.06 8.18 14.89
C GLY A 32 -9.82 7.72 13.64
N TYR A 33 -10.21 8.65 12.77
CA TYR A 33 -10.85 8.35 11.51
C TYR A 33 -10.45 9.37 10.43
N PRO A 34 -10.29 8.95 9.16
CA PRO A 34 -10.07 9.85 8.04
C PRO A 34 -11.39 10.39 7.45
N GLU A 35 -12.50 9.66 7.65
CA GLU A 35 -13.84 9.93 7.09
C GLU A 35 -14.92 9.57 8.12
N SER A 36 -16.06 10.27 8.09
CA SER A 36 -17.23 9.99 8.92
C SER A 36 -18.52 10.39 8.21
N HIS A 37 -19.68 10.20 8.87
CA HIS A 37 -20.98 10.62 8.34
C HIS A 37 -21.22 12.14 8.32
N ASP A 38 -20.38 12.91 9.02
CA ASP A 38 -20.55 14.35 9.16
C ASP A 38 -19.71 15.19 8.20
N GLU A 39 -18.78 14.55 7.49
CA GLU A 39 -17.92 15.18 6.52
C GLU A 39 -18.08 14.48 5.17
N GLU A 40 -17.94 15.22 4.08
CA GLU A 40 -18.02 14.63 2.74
C GLU A 40 -16.97 13.53 2.53
N ARG A 41 -17.35 12.50 1.77
CA ARG A 41 -16.51 11.35 1.49
C ARG A 41 -15.24 11.73 0.75
N ILE A 42 -14.16 11.05 1.10
CA ILE A 42 -12.82 11.21 0.55
C ILE A 42 -12.83 10.93 -0.95
N MET A 43 -13.43 9.81 -1.39
CA MET A 43 -13.47 9.46 -2.81
C MET A 43 -14.30 10.46 -3.61
N TYR A 44 -15.46 10.89 -3.10
CA TYR A 44 -16.23 11.94 -3.75
C TYR A 44 -15.40 13.22 -3.92
N LYS A 45 -14.68 13.65 -2.88
CA LYS A 45 -13.78 14.80 -2.96
C LYS A 45 -12.61 14.61 -3.93
N ASN A 46 -12.01 13.43 -4.00
CA ASN A 46 -10.96 13.12 -4.98
C ASN A 46 -11.50 13.31 -6.41
N LEU A 47 -12.67 12.77 -6.73
CA LEU A 47 -13.25 12.86 -8.07
C LEU A 47 -13.65 14.29 -8.46
N GLN A 48 -14.18 15.08 -7.52
CA GLN A 48 -14.61 16.45 -7.81
C GLN A 48 -13.45 17.47 -7.80
N PHE A 49 -12.56 17.34 -6.83
CA PHE A 49 -11.59 18.39 -6.46
C PHE A 49 -10.14 17.90 -6.45
N GLY A 50 -9.88 16.66 -6.86
CA GLY A 50 -8.55 16.10 -7.03
C GLY A 50 -7.66 16.96 -7.92
N SER A 51 -6.35 16.91 -7.66
CA SER A 51 -5.37 17.56 -8.51
C SER A 51 -5.25 16.84 -9.84
N SER A 52 -5.47 17.58 -10.92
CA SER A 52 -5.25 17.15 -12.30
C SER A 52 -3.96 17.76 -12.88
N SER A 53 -3.03 18.22 -12.02
CA SER A 53 -1.82 18.92 -12.46
C SER A 53 -0.80 18.02 -13.17
N ASN A 54 -0.90 16.70 -12.98
CA ASN A 54 -0.18 15.70 -13.75
C ASN A 54 -1.20 14.87 -14.56
N PRO A 55 -1.25 15.02 -15.89
CA PRO A 55 -2.19 14.25 -16.72
C PRO A 55 -2.00 12.73 -16.67
N SER A 56 -0.81 12.25 -16.29
CA SER A 56 -0.55 10.80 -16.11
C SER A 56 -0.99 10.27 -14.74
N HIS A 57 -1.38 11.16 -13.82
CA HIS A 57 -1.88 10.86 -12.48
C HIS A 57 -2.98 11.86 -12.11
N ASP A 58 -4.05 11.91 -12.90
CA ASP A 58 -5.19 12.79 -12.64
C ASP A 58 -6.03 12.21 -11.50
N VAL A 59 -6.03 12.86 -10.33
CA VAL A 59 -6.76 12.36 -9.15
C VAL A 59 -8.27 12.40 -9.32
N LYS A 60 -8.79 13.07 -10.36
CA LYS A 60 -10.22 13.05 -10.69
C LYS A 60 -10.65 11.81 -11.47
N ASP A 61 -9.70 11.08 -12.03
CA ASP A 61 -9.95 9.76 -12.62
C ASP A 61 -10.25 8.73 -11.53
N LEU A 62 -11.21 7.83 -11.78
CA LEU A 62 -11.69 6.88 -10.79
C LEU A 62 -10.58 5.92 -10.34
N ASP A 63 -9.83 5.34 -11.28
CA ASP A 63 -8.84 4.31 -10.98
C ASP A 63 -7.65 4.92 -10.24
N VAL A 64 -7.25 6.14 -10.65
CA VAL A 64 -6.23 6.92 -9.96
C VAL A 64 -6.68 7.34 -8.55
N ALA A 65 -7.93 7.74 -8.36
CA ALA A 65 -8.49 8.07 -7.05
C ALA A 65 -8.53 6.84 -6.14
N LEU A 66 -8.99 5.70 -6.67
CA LEU A 66 -9.06 4.42 -5.98
C LEU A 66 -7.68 3.99 -5.49
N SER A 67 -6.66 4.03 -6.35
CA SER A 67 -5.31 3.61 -5.98
C SER A 67 -4.73 4.36 -4.77
N ARG A 68 -5.20 5.59 -4.51
CA ARG A 68 -4.74 6.46 -3.41
C ARG A 68 -5.36 6.09 -2.06
N MET A 69 -6.44 5.32 -2.06
CA MET A 69 -7.13 4.89 -0.84
C MET A 69 -6.32 3.88 -0.04
N SER A 70 -5.49 3.05 -0.69
CA SER A 70 -4.58 2.14 0.01
C SER A 70 -3.51 2.91 0.81
N ALA A 71 -2.92 3.95 0.22
CA ALA A 71 -1.97 4.82 0.93
C ALA A 71 -2.64 5.56 2.10
N MET A 72 -3.88 6.03 1.91
CA MET A 72 -4.65 6.66 2.98
C MET A 72 -4.89 5.70 4.16
N ALA A 73 -5.22 4.44 3.88
CA ALA A 73 -5.35 3.41 4.92
C ALA A 73 -4.02 3.15 5.62
N ALA A 74 -2.93 2.98 4.87
CA ALA A 74 -1.61 2.75 5.47
C ALA A 74 -1.23 3.82 6.49
N VAL A 75 -1.54 5.10 6.23
CA VAL A 75 -1.24 6.20 7.16
C VAL A 75 -2.34 6.51 8.18
N SER A 76 -3.44 5.76 8.19
CA SER A 76 -4.55 5.93 9.14
C SER A 76 -4.80 4.69 9.99
N VAL A 77 -5.14 3.57 9.35
CA VAL A 77 -5.54 2.34 10.06
C VAL A 77 -4.39 1.73 10.84
N MET A 78 -3.15 1.91 10.37
CA MET A 78 -1.95 1.34 11.00
C MET A 78 -1.45 2.12 12.22
N VAL A 79 -1.91 3.36 12.44
CA VAL A 79 -1.52 4.11 13.65
C VAL A 79 -2.06 3.36 14.89
N PRO A 80 -1.23 3.11 15.91
CA PRO A 80 -1.65 2.39 17.12
C PRO A 80 -2.93 2.93 17.75
N GLY A 81 -3.73 2.02 18.32
CA GLY A 81 -5.03 2.30 18.93
C GLY A 81 -6.23 2.15 17.99
N PRO A 82 -7.47 2.28 18.51
CA PRO A 82 -8.68 2.02 17.74
C PRO A 82 -8.82 3.00 16.58
N LYS A 83 -9.44 2.53 15.49
CA LYS A 83 -9.72 3.33 14.31
C LYS A 83 -11.16 3.07 13.89
N MET A 84 -11.84 4.11 13.42
CA MET A 84 -13.16 3.98 12.84
C MET A 84 -13.04 4.07 11.32
N ILE A 85 -13.71 3.13 10.66
CA ILE A 85 -13.85 3.10 9.21
C ILE A 85 -15.30 3.45 8.91
N TRP A 86 -15.49 4.48 8.10
CA TRP A 86 -16.81 4.77 7.56
C TRP A 86 -17.12 3.78 6.45
N HIS A 87 -18.32 3.22 6.50
CA HIS A 87 -18.69 2.06 5.69
C HIS A 87 -18.38 2.23 4.19
N PHE A 88 -17.79 1.18 3.61
CA PHE A 88 -17.40 1.06 2.22
C PHE A 88 -16.25 1.97 1.77
N GLY A 89 -15.56 2.63 2.70
CA GLY A 89 -14.31 3.35 2.40
C GLY A 89 -13.22 2.40 1.86
N GLU A 90 -13.21 1.15 2.32
CA GLU A 90 -12.33 0.05 1.90
C GLU A 90 -12.61 -0.48 0.48
N LEU A 91 -13.72 -0.04 -0.12
CA LEU A 91 -14.06 -0.31 -1.53
C LEU A 91 -14.06 0.97 -2.36
N GLY A 92 -13.67 2.11 -1.77
CA GLY A 92 -13.64 3.40 -2.45
C GLY A 92 -15.02 3.98 -2.78
N MET A 93 -15.97 3.92 -1.85
CA MET A 93 -17.31 4.49 -2.05
C MET A 93 -17.28 5.96 -2.46
N GLU A 94 -17.69 6.23 -3.69
CA GLU A 94 -17.60 7.53 -4.35
C GLU A 94 -18.87 8.38 -4.24
N ASN A 95 -19.96 7.86 -3.68
CA ASN A 95 -21.18 8.65 -3.52
C ASN A 95 -20.99 9.75 -2.48
N SER A 96 -21.48 10.95 -2.77
CA SER A 96 -21.56 12.03 -1.80
C SER A 96 -22.41 11.61 -0.59
N ILE A 97 -22.09 12.17 0.58
CA ILE A 97 -22.99 12.09 1.74
C ILE A 97 -24.34 12.75 1.46
N PHE A 98 -24.46 13.56 0.42
CA PHE A 98 -25.68 14.23 -0.05
C PHE A 98 -26.27 13.59 -1.32
N THR A 99 -25.87 12.36 -1.68
CA THR A 99 -26.54 11.61 -2.76
C THR A 99 -27.94 11.19 -2.32
N CYS A 100 -28.96 11.60 -3.09
CA CYS A 100 -30.36 11.24 -2.95
C CYS A 100 -30.63 9.82 -3.46
N GLN A 101 -31.81 9.27 -3.14
CA GLN A 101 -32.19 7.90 -3.55
C GLN A 101 -32.20 7.68 -5.08
N ASN A 102 -32.50 8.73 -5.86
CA ASN A 102 -32.49 8.69 -7.33
C ASN A 102 -31.08 8.88 -7.95
N GLY A 103 -30.03 9.00 -7.13
CA GLY A 103 -28.65 9.18 -7.56
C GLY A 103 -28.21 10.63 -7.79
N THR A 104 -29.10 11.63 -7.67
CA THR A 104 -28.69 13.04 -7.75
C THR A 104 -27.99 13.49 -6.47
N VAL A 105 -27.18 14.54 -6.53
CA VAL A 105 -26.58 15.18 -5.35
C VAL A 105 -27.35 16.47 -5.05
N ASN A 106 -27.81 16.64 -3.80
CA ASN A 106 -28.53 17.83 -3.34
C ASN A 106 -27.83 18.39 -2.09
N LEU A 107 -27.05 19.46 -2.29
CA LEU A 107 -26.21 20.06 -1.25
C LEU A 107 -27.02 21.10 -0.46
N PRO A 108 -26.77 21.27 0.84
CA PRO A 108 -27.50 22.25 1.66
C PRO A 108 -27.32 23.71 1.21
N ASP A 109 -26.34 24.00 0.34
CA ASP A 109 -26.00 25.32 -0.18
C ASP A 109 -26.29 25.50 -1.69
N ASP A 110 -26.93 24.54 -2.37
CA ASP A 110 -27.18 24.60 -3.82
C ASP A 110 -28.41 25.44 -4.23
N GLY A 111 -29.06 26.10 -3.26
CA GLY A 111 -30.23 26.94 -3.48
C GLY A 111 -31.55 26.16 -3.61
N ILE A 112 -31.51 24.82 -3.59
CA ILE A 112 -32.67 23.96 -3.44
C ILE A 112 -32.94 23.78 -1.94
N GLY A 113 -34.19 23.83 -1.52
CA GLY A 113 -34.54 23.67 -0.11
C GLY A 113 -34.33 22.23 0.36
N GLY A 114 -33.58 22.05 1.45
CA GLY A 114 -33.30 20.74 2.07
C GLY A 114 -31.97 20.13 1.59
N ASP A 115 -31.69 18.91 2.04
CA ASP A 115 -30.54 18.12 1.58
C ASP A 115 -30.89 16.62 1.58
N CYS A 116 -30.03 15.81 0.96
CA CYS A 116 -30.19 14.35 0.93
C CYS A 116 -29.20 13.63 1.87
N LYS A 117 -28.78 14.28 2.97
CA LYS A 117 -27.83 13.67 3.92
C LYS A 117 -28.39 12.39 4.54
N LEU A 118 -29.67 12.40 4.89
CA LEU A 118 -30.37 11.30 5.55
C LEU A 118 -31.10 10.36 4.58
N ASP A 119 -31.04 10.64 3.27
CA ASP A 119 -31.68 9.80 2.26
C ASP A 119 -31.03 8.43 2.16
N THR A 120 -31.86 7.41 1.87
CA THR A 120 -31.36 6.07 1.54
C THR A 120 -30.57 6.13 0.24
N LYS A 121 -29.26 5.91 0.32
CA LYS A 121 -28.35 6.04 -0.81
C LYS A 121 -28.37 4.80 -1.70
N PRO A 122 -28.18 4.95 -3.03
CA PRO A 122 -27.91 3.83 -3.92
C PRO A 122 -26.75 2.96 -3.39
N GLN A 123 -26.81 1.66 -3.68
CA GLN A 123 -25.81 0.67 -3.23
C GLN A 123 -25.02 0.10 -4.42
N PRO A 124 -24.20 0.92 -5.11
CA PRO A 124 -23.47 0.51 -6.31
C PRO A 124 -22.49 -0.64 -6.05
N GLN A 125 -22.00 -0.79 -4.83
CA GLN A 125 -21.08 -1.86 -4.45
C GLN A 125 -21.67 -3.27 -4.65
N TRP A 126 -22.99 -3.39 -4.51
CA TRP A 126 -23.69 -4.65 -4.74
C TRP A 126 -24.16 -4.77 -6.18
N THR A 127 -24.78 -3.72 -6.72
CA THR A 127 -25.33 -3.76 -8.09
C THR A 127 -24.26 -3.91 -9.16
N ASN A 128 -23.06 -3.38 -8.89
CA ASN A 128 -21.94 -3.37 -9.83
C ASN A 128 -20.87 -4.41 -9.45
N ASN A 129 -21.12 -5.26 -8.46
CA ASN A 129 -20.23 -6.35 -8.04
C ASN A 129 -18.77 -5.89 -7.81
N TRP A 130 -18.57 -4.86 -6.99
CA TRP A 130 -17.24 -4.23 -6.80
C TRP A 130 -16.15 -5.17 -6.30
N LEU A 131 -16.48 -6.31 -5.70
CA LEU A 131 -15.48 -7.30 -5.30
C LEU A 131 -14.84 -8.04 -6.51
N SER A 132 -15.48 -7.97 -7.68
CA SER A 132 -14.92 -8.49 -8.94
C SER A 132 -14.20 -7.44 -9.78
N ASP A 133 -14.32 -6.17 -9.40
CA ASP A 133 -13.62 -5.05 -10.02
C ASP A 133 -12.15 -5.06 -9.53
N PRO A 134 -11.14 -5.18 -10.42
CA PRO A 134 -9.75 -5.35 -10.01
C PRO A 134 -9.22 -4.22 -9.14
N GLU A 135 -9.56 -2.97 -9.46
CA GLU A 135 -9.09 -1.77 -8.78
C GLU A 135 -9.68 -1.66 -7.38
N ARG A 136 -10.98 -1.94 -7.21
CA ARG A 136 -11.63 -1.95 -5.90
C ARG A 136 -11.23 -3.17 -5.07
N ALA A 137 -11.07 -4.32 -5.70
CA ALA A 137 -10.54 -5.51 -5.04
C ALA A 137 -9.11 -5.28 -4.55
N ALA A 138 -8.28 -4.52 -5.28
CA ALA A 138 -6.93 -4.17 -4.83
C ALA A 138 -6.96 -3.39 -3.51
N ILE A 139 -7.77 -2.33 -3.42
CA ILE A 139 -7.93 -1.56 -2.17
C ILE A 139 -8.42 -2.45 -1.02
N TYR A 140 -9.45 -3.26 -1.29
CA TYR A 140 -9.98 -4.18 -0.29
C TYR A 140 -8.91 -5.13 0.26
N ASN A 141 -8.11 -5.72 -0.64
CA ASN A 141 -7.04 -6.64 -0.26
C ASN A 141 -5.91 -5.93 0.50
N ASP A 142 -5.53 -4.72 0.07
CA ASP A 142 -4.54 -3.91 0.80
C ASP A 142 -5.03 -3.62 2.22
N TRP A 143 -6.27 -3.15 2.38
CA TRP A 143 -6.85 -2.87 3.69
C TRP A 143 -6.94 -4.14 4.53
N ALA A 144 -7.36 -5.26 3.95
CA ALA A 144 -7.39 -6.55 4.64
C ALA A 144 -5.99 -6.95 5.14
N ARG A 145 -4.94 -6.78 4.33
CA ARG A 145 -3.56 -7.03 4.72
C ARG A 145 -3.12 -6.09 5.85
N LEU A 146 -3.41 -4.80 5.76
CA LEU A 146 -3.13 -3.83 6.83
C LEU A 146 -3.80 -4.22 8.16
N HIS A 147 -5.05 -4.65 8.12
CA HIS A 147 -5.78 -5.10 9.30
C HIS A 147 -5.22 -6.40 9.87
N PHE A 148 -4.87 -7.35 8.98
CA PHE A 148 -4.21 -8.58 9.38
C PHE A 148 -2.92 -8.28 10.15
N LEU A 149 -2.05 -7.42 9.61
CA LEU A 149 -0.82 -7.00 10.29
C LEU A 149 -1.13 -6.34 11.63
N LYS A 150 -2.05 -5.38 11.66
CA LYS A 150 -2.39 -4.65 12.88
C LYS A 150 -2.95 -5.54 14.00
N ILE A 151 -3.72 -6.56 13.66
CA ILE A 151 -4.35 -7.47 14.63
C ILE A 151 -3.36 -8.52 15.13
N ASN A 152 -2.50 -9.04 14.24
CA ASN A 152 -1.70 -10.21 14.55
C ASN A 152 -0.26 -9.88 14.97
N GLU A 153 0.28 -8.72 14.60
CA GLU A 153 1.66 -8.36 14.96
C GLU A 153 1.69 -7.52 16.25
N PRO A 154 2.33 -8.02 17.34
CA PRO A 154 2.33 -7.32 18.63
C PRO A 154 2.92 -5.90 18.58
N VAL A 155 3.77 -5.59 17.59
CA VAL A 155 4.36 -4.26 17.39
C VAL A 155 3.32 -3.14 17.28
N PHE A 156 2.11 -3.43 16.78
CA PHE A 156 1.05 -2.42 16.61
C PHE A 156 0.33 -2.04 17.92
N GLU A 157 0.56 -2.78 19.01
CA GLU A 157 0.18 -2.39 20.37
C GLU A 157 1.25 -1.52 21.05
N GLY A 158 2.40 -1.34 20.39
CA GLY A 158 3.51 -0.53 20.85
C GLY A 158 3.31 0.99 20.67
N ASP A 159 4.43 1.70 20.74
CA ASP A 159 4.47 3.14 20.56
C ASP A 159 4.71 3.53 19.08
N TYR A 160 4.52 4.79 18.74
CA TYR A 160 4.77 5.30 17.39
C TYR A 160 5.29 6.74 17.36
N THR A 161 5.96 7.11 16.28
CA THR A 161 6.14 8.49 15.85
C THR A 161 5.39 8.71 14.53
N LEU A 162 4.79 9.88 14.37
CA LEU A 162 4.11 10.30 13.14
C LEU A 162 4.73 11.63 12.71
N THR A 163 5.34 11.63 11.53
CA THR A 163 5.92 12.81 10.91
C THR A 163 5.00 13.26 9.79
N SER A 164 4.13 14.22 10.10
CA SER A 164 3.30 14.92 9.12
C SER A 164 3.37 16.44 9.35
N SER A 165 3.18 17.21 8.29
CA SER A 165 3.11 18.67 8.36
C SER A 165 2.15 19.20 7.32
N SER A 166 1.74 20.46 7.46
CA SER A 166 0.83 21.11 6.51
C SER A 166 1.40 21.13 5.08
N SER A 167 2.71 21.21 4.90
CA SER A 167 3.37 21.30 3.59
C SER A 167 3.80 19.96 3.00
N ASN A 168 3.79 18.86 3.76
CA ASN A 168 4.35 17.58 3.34
C ASN A 168 3.30 16.65 2.71
N TYR A 169 3.59 16.11 1.52
CA TYR A 169 2.81 15.05 0.85
C TYR A 169 3.27 13.64 1.22
N THR A 170 4.30 13.51 2.04
CA THR A 170 4.92 12.24 2.42
C THR A 170 4.86 12.00 3.94
N PRO A 171 3.66 11.89 4.55
CA PRO A 171 3.56 11.43 5.94
C PRO A 171 4.33 10.13 6.14
N ARG A 172 5.03 10.04 7.27
CA ARG A 172 5.78 8.87 7.69
C ARG A 172 5.35 8.46 9.09
N ILE A 173 5.20 7.16 9.32
CA ILE A 173 4.90 6.60 10.64
C ILE A 173 5.96 5.56 10.98
N ASP A 174 6.57 5.67 12.16
CA ASP A 174 7.44 4.64 12.70
C ASP A 174 6.74 4.04 13.90
N ILE A 175 6.49 2.73 13.88
CA ILE A 175 5.79 1.99 14.94
C ILE A 175 6.80 1.04 15.56
N PHE A 176 6.86 0.99 16.88
CA PHE A 176 7.84 0.19 17.59
C PHE A 176 7.39 -0.23 18.98
N ASP A 177 7.80 -1.42 19.39
CA ASP A 177 7.72 -1.86 20.78
C ASP A 177 9.09 -2.33 21.25
N THR A 178 9.68 -1.65 22.24
CA THR A 178 11.00 -2.01 22.74
C THR A 178 11.04 -3.24 23.63
N ASN A 179 9.88 -3.77 24.03
CA ASN A 179 9.77 -5.02 24.78
C ASN A 179 9.85 -6.25 23.87
N ILE A 180 9.65 -6.09 22.56
CA ILE A 180 9.79 -7.16 21.58
C ILE A 180 11.28 -7.32 21.22
N PRO A 181 11.84 -8.55 21.20
CA PRO A 181 13.20 -8.78 20.74
C PRO A 181 13.43 -8.33 19.28
N VAL A 182 14.64 -7.87 18.95
CA VAL A 182 14.98 -7.46 17.56
C VAL A 182 14.95 -8.62 16.55
N THR A 183 14.92 -9.87 17.04
CA THR A 183 14.75 -11.10 16.26
C THR A 183 13.29 -11.37 15.90
N GLU A 184 12.36 -10.56 16.41
CA GLU A 184 10.94 -10.55 16.05
C GLU A 184 10.56 -9.20 15.44
N LEU A 185 9.35 -9.10 14.87
CA LEU A 185 8.85 -7.86 14.30
C LEU A 185 8.63 -6.84 15.42
N ARG A 186 9.61 -5.93 15.56
CA ARG A 186 9.75 -4.95 16.64
C ARG A 186 9.58 -3.52 16.13
N ASN A 187 9.98 -3.26 14.90
CA ASN A 187 10.01 -1.95 14.28
C ASN A 187 9.37 -2.04 12.90
N VAL A 188 8.40 -1.16 12.64
CA VAL A 188 7.73 -0.99 11.36
C VAL A 188 7.88 0.47 10.94
N ILE A 189 8.23 0.71 9.68
CA ILE A 189 8.17 2.04 9.07
C ILE A 189 7.15 2.05 7.94
N ILE A 190 6.35 3.10 7.90
CA ILE A 190 5.35 3.35 6.85
C ILE A 190 5.78 4.61 6.14
N LEU A 191 6.05 4.49 4.85
CA LEU A 191 6.43 5.60 3.97
C LEU A 191 5.32 5.79 2.95
N SER A 192 4.89 7.02 2.71
CA SER A 192 3.83 7.33 1.75
C SER A 192 4.21 8.46 0.82
N ASN A 193 3.60 8.51 -0.36
CA ASN A 193 3.69 9.62 -1.29
C ASN A 193 2.31 9.99 -1.84
N PHE A 194 1.72 11.03 -1.29
CA PHE A 194 0.46 11.61 -1.77
C PHE A 194 0.65 12.72 -2.80
N ASN A 195 1.87 12.96 -3.29
CA ASN A 195 2.07 13.83 -4.44
C ASN A 195 1.43 13.17 -5.69
N VAL A 196 1.20 13.96 -6.73
CA VAL A 196 0.80 13.47 -8.07
C VAL A 196 2.00 13.08 -8.93
N ASN A 197 3.22 13.17 -8.39
CA ASN A 197 4.46 12.72 -9.01
C ASN A 197 5.19 11.71 -8.11
N ALA A 198 5.96 10.81 -8.70
CA ALA A 198 6.85 9.93 -7.95
C ALA A 198 7.87 10.73 -7.13
N THR A 199 8.13 10.29 -5.90
CA THR A 199 9.02 11.00 -4.97
C THR A 199 9.99 10.01 -4.33
N ASN A 200 11.26 10.38 -4.23
CA ASN A 200 12.23 9.65 -3.42
C ASN A 200 12.04 10.03 -1.95
N VAL A 201 11.62 9.06 -1.13
CA VAL A 201 11.35 9.25 0.29
C VAL A 201 12.49 8.63 1.10
N ASN A 202 13.04 9.38 2.05
CA ASN A 202 14.12 8.91 2.90
C ASN A 202 13.62 7.80 3.83
N THR A 203 14.34 6.68 3.82
CA THR A 203 13.99 5.49 4.63
C THR A 203 14.33 5.69 6.09
N ASN A 204 15.43 6.37 6.42
CA ASN A 204 15.99 6.53 7.78
C ASN A 204 15.68 5.35 8.70
N PHE A 205 16.15 4.16 8.33
CA PHE A 205 15.90 2.97 9.13
C PHE A 205 16.53 3.12 10.53
N PRO A 206 15.78 2.87 11.61
CA PRO A 206 16.26 3.09 12.98
C PRO A 206 17.32 2.07 13.43
N ILE A 207 17.38 0.91 12.76
CA ILE A 207 18.34 -0.15 13.06
C ILE A 207 18.93 -0.72 11.75
N ALA A 208 20.17 -1.20 11.85
CA ALA A 208 20.87 -1.83 10.74
C ALA A 208 20.32 -3.25 10.46
N GLY A 209 20.42 -3.69 9.20
CA GLY A 209 20.05 -5.03 8.76
C GLY A 209 19.08 -5.01 7.57
N THR A 210 18.55 -6.18 7.25
CA THR A 210 17.54 -6.36 6.20
C THR A 210 16.16 -6.02 6.74
N TRP A 211 15.40 -5.25 5.96
CA TRP A 211 14.01 -4.90 6.21
C TRP A 211 13.10 -5.56 5.19
N TYR A 212 11.93 -6.01 5.62
CA TYR A 212 11.00 -6.81 4.84
C TYR A 212 9.79 -5.96 4.44
N ASP A 213 9.37 -6.02 3.18
CA ASP A 213 8.11 -5.42 2.75
C ASP A 213 6.94 -6.20 3.36
N LEU A 214 6.21 -5.56 4.26
CA LEU A 214 5.11 -6.22 4.96
C LEU A 214 3.85 -6.34 4.10
N MET A 215 3.78 -5.66 2.96
CA MET A 215 2.71 -5.84 1.99
C MET A 215 2.95 -7.07 1.10
N ASP A 216 4.18 -7.59 1.05
CA ASP A 216 4.47 -8.90 0.46
C ASP A 216 4.23 -10.01 1.49
N GLU A 217 3.12 -10.74 1.32
CA GLU A 217 2.74 -11.84 2.21
C GLU A 217 3.74 -13.00 2.19
N THR A 218 4.53 -13.13 1.12
CA THR A 218 5.52 -14.21 0.99
C THR A 218 6.77 -13.97 1.84
N GLY A 219 6.99 -12.73 2.30
CA GLY A 219 8.18 -12.33 3.05
C GLY A 219 9.48 -12.37 2.25
N ASN A 220 9.40 -12.47 0.92
CA ASN A 220 10.57 -12.57 0.05
C ASN A 220 11.07 -11.21 -0.43
N THR A 221 10.22 -10.18 -0.32
CA THR A 221 10.56 -8.81 -0.71
C THR A 221 11.27 -8.08 0.41
N THR A 222 12.52 -7.66 0.14
CA THR A 222 13.38 -7.02 1.14
C THR A 222 14.14 -5.81 0.61
N ILE A 223 14.65 -5.01 1.55
CA ILE A 223 15.48 -3.84 1.34
C ILE A 223 16.54 -3.75 2.46
N GLU A 224 17.78 -3.40 2.12
CA GLU A 224 18.84 -3.22 3.11
C GLU A 224 18.74 -1.87 3.83
N SER A 225 19.07 -1.83 5.12
CA SER A 225 19.04 -0.60 5.92
C SER A 225 19.98 0.49 5.41
N THR A 226 20.98 0.14 4.60
CA THR A 226 21.89 1.09 3.95
C THR A 226 21.25 1.87 2.80
N THR A 227 20.09 1.44 2.31
CA THR A 227 19.34 2.17 1.29
C THR A 227 18.77 3.43 1.90
N THR A 228 19.26 4.60 1.48
CA THR A 228 18.94 5.89 2.12
C THR A 228 17.61 6.50 1.68
N SER A 229 17.13 6.16 0.49
CA SER A 229 15.81 6.55 0.00
C SER A 229 15.21 5.49 -0.91
N VAL A 230 13.88 5.47 -0.99
CA VAL A 230 13.09 4.63 -1.89
C VAL A 230 12.24 5.49 -2.80
N ASN A 231 12.16 5.13 -4.08
CA ASN A 231 11.21 5.76 -4.97
C ASN A 231 9.80 5.24 -4.66
N ILE A 232 8.87 6.16 -4.37
CA ILE A 232 7.47 5.82 -4.15
C ILE A 232 6.66 6.52 -5.24
N PRO A 233 5.94 5.77 -6.10
CA PRO A 233 5.08 6.36 -7.12
C PRO A 233 4.00 7.27 -6.53
N ALA A 234 3.38 8.08 -7.39
CA ALA A 234 2.32 8.98 -6.99
C ALA A 234 1.13 8.22 -6.37
N GLY A 235 0.67 8.66 -5.20
CA GLY A 235 -0.46 8.04 -4.50
C GLY A 235 -0.15 6.71 -3.80
N GLN A 236 1.12 6.28 -3.75
CA GLN A 236 1.50 4.95 -3.26
C GLN A 236 2.19 5.02 -1.89
N PHE A 237 2.47 3.85 -1.32
CA PHE A 237 3.12 3.68 -0.03
C PHE A 237 4.04 2.45 0.00
N ARG A 238 4.84 2.33 1.06
CA ARG A 238 5.66 1.16 1.40
C ARG A 238 5.58 0.94 2.91
N ILE A 239 5.55 -0.32 3.34
CA ILE A 239 5.59 -0.69 4.76
C ILE A 239 6.73 -1.67 4.95
N PHE A 240 7.71 -1.31 5.77
CA PHE A 240 8.87 -2.16 6.02
C PHE A 240 8.94 -2.55 7.50
N GLY A 241 9.22 -3.82 7.78
CA GLY A 241 9.48 -4.35 9.11
C GLY A 241 10.93 -4.82 9.29
N ASN A 242 11.48 -4.75 10.50
CA ASN A 242 12.82 -5.29 10.78
C ASN A 242 12.90 -6.83 10.72
N GLN A 243 11.74 -7.50 10.70
CA GLN A 243 11.55 -8.92 10.49
C GLN A 243 10.33 -9.11 9.58
N PRO A 244 10.13 -10.28 8.96
CA PRO A 244 8.87 -10.58 8.30
C PRO A 244 7.72 -10.59 9.32
N ALA A 245 6.50 -10.33 8.83
CA ALA A 245 5.28 -10.54 9.61
C ALA A 245 5.17 -12.01 10.04
N GLN A 246 4.65 -12.28 11.23
CA GLN A 246 4.34 -13.62 11.72
C GLN A 246 3.29 -14.26 10.80
N THR A 247 3.74 -15.19 9.96
CA THR A 247 2.84 -16.05 9.21
C THR A 247 2.38 -17.18 10.12
N LEU A 248 1.25 -16.99 10.81
CA LEU A 248 0.50 -18.16 11.28
C LEU A 248 0.19 -18.99 10.03
N SER A 249 0.81 -20.16 9.97
CA SER A 249 0.80 -21.07 8.84
C SER A 249 -0.62 -21.27 8.29
N THR A 250 -0.71 -21.22 6.95
CA THR A 250 -1.88 -21.42 6.07
C THR A 250 -2.68 -20.18 5.65
N ASN A 251 -2.14 -19.46 4.66
CA ASN A 251 -2.88 -19.12 3.43
C ASN A 251 -1.99 -19.50 2.25
N ASP A 252 -1.82 -20.81 2.07
CA ASP A 252 -1.16 -21.41 0.92
C ASP A 252 -2.15 -21.31 -0.28
N LEU A 253 -2.23 -20.13 -0.90
CA LEU A 253 -2.97 -19.90 -2.16
C LEU A 253 -2.39 -18.68 -2.89
N ASP A 254 -1.32 -18.93 -3.65
CA ASP A 254 -0.90 -18.24 -4.88
C ASP A 254 -1.27 -16.75 -5.04
N ARG A 255 -0.54 -15.89 -4.34
CA ARG A 255 -0.34 -14.50 -4.80
C ARG A 255 1.15 -14.14 -4.81
N ASN A 256 1.92 -14.85 -5.63
CA ASN A 256 3.19 -14.31 -6.10
C ASN A 256 2.86 -13.09 -6.97
N LEU A 257 3.24 -11.89 -6.52
CA LEU A 257 3.04 -10.62 -7.25
C LEU A 257 3.71 -10.61 -8.63
N PHE A 258 4.64 -11.53 -8.88
CA PHE A 258 5.21 -11.80 -10.19
C PHE A 258 5.16 -13.29 -10.53
N THR A 259 4.93 -13.59 -11.80
CA THR A 259 4.84 -14.95 -12.34
C THR A 259 5.96 -15.17 -13.34
N LEU A 260 6.63 -16.30 -13.17
CA LEU A 260 7.59 -16.83 -14.13
C LEU A 260 6.89 -17.89 -14.97
N HIS A 261 6.87 -17.71 -16.29
CA HIS A 261 6.25 -18.65 -17.22
C HIS A 261 7.06 -18.81 -18.51
N PRO A 262 6.99 -19.96 -19.21
CA PRO A 262 6.50 -21.22 -18.68
C PRO A 262 7.44 -21.72 -17.56
N ASN A 263 6.87 -22.45 -16.60
CA ASN A 263 7.60 -23.11 -15.54
C ASN A 263 6.92 -24.46 -15.24
N PRO A 264 7.50 -25.60 -15.66
CA PRO A 264 8.87 -25.80 -16.16
C PRO A 264 9.16 -25.25 -17.57
N THR A 265 10.45 -25.07 -17.92
CA THR A 265 10.90 -24.61 -19.25
C THR A 265 12.21 -25.27 -19.74
N ASN A 266 12.45 -25.25 -21.06
CA ASN A 266 13.66 -25.80 -21.70
C ASN A 266 14.71 -24.75 -22.09
N THR A 267 14.32 -23.55 -22.55
CA THR A 267 15.29 -22.61 -23.16
C THR A 267 15.18 -21.22 -22.59
N SER A 268 13.98 -20.76 -22.23
CA SER A 268 13.77 -19.41 -21.74
C SER A 268 12.52 -19.31 -20.88
N PHE A 269 12.46 -18.32 -20.02
CA PHE A 269 11.24 -17.93 -19.31
C PHE A 269 10.96 -16.44 -19.51
N TYR A 270 9.77 -16.04 -19.08
CA TYR A 270 9.21 -14.69 -19.16
C TYR A 270 8.72 -14.27 -17.77
N LEU A 271 8.76 -12.97 -17.50
CA LEU A 271 8.28 -12.37 -16.25
C LEU A 271 7.15 -11.39 -16.59
N ASN A 272 6.08 -11.40 -15.81
CA ASN A 272 4.93 -10.50 -15.98
C ASN A 272 5.18 -9.04 -15.50
N VAL A 273 6.35 -8.74 -14.94
CA VAL A 273 6.74 -7.44 -14.39
C VAL A 273 8.02 -6.92 -15.05
N ALA A 274 8.19 -5.60 -15.07
CA ALA A 274 9.44 -4.96 -15.48
C ALA A 274 10.52 -5.11 -14.40
N VAL A 275 11.76 -5.40 -14.80
CA VAL A 275 12.87 -5.73 -13.88
C VAL A 275 14.17 -5.09 -14.32
N LYS A 276 15.07 -4.79 -13.38
CA LYS A 276 16.43 -4.28 -13.66
C LYS A 276 17.48 -5.39 -13.62
N THR A 277 17.30 -6.35 -12.73
CA THR A 277 18.23 -7.45 -12.55
C THR A 277 17.47 -8.75 -12.37
N VAL A 278 17.96 -9.82 -13.01
CA VAL A 278 17.48 -11.18 -12.82
C VAL A 278 18.68 -12.07 -12.53
N GLU A 279 18.70 -12.70 -11.37
CA GLU A 279 19.75 -13.60 -10.90
C GLU A 279 19.20 -15.00 -10.71
N ILE A 280 19.91 -16.01 -11.22
CA ILE A 280 19.54 -17.42 -11.10
C ILE A 280 20.55 -18.12 -10.21
N TYR A 281 20.07 -18.79 -9.18
CA TYR A 281 20.85 -19.54 -8.20
C TYR A 281 20.48 -21.02 -8.26
N ASP A 282 21.46 -21.91 -8.16
CA ASP A 282 21.18 -23.32 -7.90
C ASP A 282 20.74 -23.55 -6.44
N ILE A 283 20.29 -24.76 -6.12
CA ILE A 283 19.84 -25.12 -4.76
C ILE A 283 20.93 -25.03 -3.69
N SER A 284 22.21 -24.93 -4.06
CA SER A 284 23.32 -24.72 -3.13
C SER A 284 23.58 -23.23 -2.85
N GLY A 285 22.80 -22.33 -3.48
CA GLY A 285 22.96 -20.89 -3.39
C GLY A 285 24.05 -20.33 -4.31
N LYS A 286 24.62 -21.13 -5.22
CA LYS A 286 25.60 -20.64 -6.18
C LYS A 286 24.88 -19.95 -7.33
N ARG A 287 25.27 -18.70 -7.61
CA ARG A 287 24.75 -17.94 -8.77
C ARG A 287 25.26 -18.56 -10.07
N VAL A 288 24.34 -19.01 -10.91
CA VAL A 288 24.62 -19.69 -12.18
C VAL A 288 24.41 -18.81 -13.41
N LYS A 289 23.56 -17.77 -13.32
CA LYS A 289 23.32 -16.81 -14.42
C LYS A 289 22.81 -15.47 -13.88
N THR A 290 23.11 -14.38 -14.58
CA THR A 290 22.62 -13.03 -14.26
C THR A 290 22.30 -12.25 -15.53
N PHE A 291 21.24 -11.46 -15.48
CA PHE A 291 20.85 -10.49 -16.49
C PHE A 291 20.76 -9.11 -15.83
N ASN A 292 21.36 -8.10 -16.44
CA ASN A 292 21.33 -6.71 -15.98
C ASN A 292 20.89 -5.80 -17.13
N GLY A 293 19.92 -4.92 -16.89
CA GLY A 293 19.39 -3.98 -17.87
C GLY A 293 17.96 -3.58 -17.53
N ASP A 294 17.45 -2.52 -18.16
CA ASP A 294 16.04 -2.13 -18.00
C ASP A 294 15.17 -3.03 -18.88
N PHE A 295 14.65 -4.10 -18.29
CA PHE A 295 13.87 -5.12 -18.98
C PHE A 295 12.37 -4.87 -18.82
N GLU A 296 11.70 -4.66 -19.95
CA GLU A 296 10.23 -4.59 -20.01
C GLU A 296 9.59 -5.96 -19.70
N ARG A 297 8.30 -5.95 -19.34
CA ARG A 297 7.55 -7.19 -19.08
C ARG A 297 7.51 -8.11 -20.31
N ASN A 298 7.43 -9.42 -20.07
CA ASN A 298 7.28 -10.48 -21.08
C ASN A 298 8.39 -10.54 -22.14
N ILE A 299 9.61 -10.12 -21.80
CA ILE A 299 10.79 -10.42 -22.63
C ILE A 299 11.37 -11.81 -22.29
N PRO A 300 12.03 -12.48 -23.25
CA PRO A 300 12.63 -13.79 -23.00
C PRO A 300 13.96 -13.68 -22.25
N PHE A 301 14.08 -14.43 -21.15
CA PHE A 301 15.35 -14.67 -20.45
C PHE A 301 15.90 -16.04 -20.87
N ASP A 302 16.90 -16.05 -21.74
CA ASP A 302 17.52 -17.28 -22.25
C ASP A 302 18.33 -18.00 -21.15
N ILE A 303 17.97 -19.23 -20.84
CA ILE A 303 18.60 -20.13 -19.87
C ILE A 303 19.09 -21.42 -20.52
N SER A 304 19.23 -21.49 -21.84
CA SER A 304 19.76 -22.65 -22.56
C SER A 304 21.13 -23.13 -22.06
N SER A 305 21.93 -22.21 -21.52
CA SER A 305 23.28 -22.47 -21.02
C SER A 305 23.35 -23.13 -19.63
N ILE A 306 22.24 -23.19 -18.88
CA ILE A 306 22.22 -23.85 -17.55
C ILE A 306 21.68 -25.27 -17.67
N LYS A 307 22.16 -26.16 -16.79
CA LYS A 307 21.78 -27.58 -16.80
C LYS A 307 20.32 -27.78 -16.36
N THR A 308 19.73 -28.93 -16.70
CA THR A 308 18.46 -29.39 -16.14
C THR A 308 18.55 -29.43 -14.62
N GLY A 309 17.53 -28.92 -13.93
CA GLY A 309 17.52 -28.87 -12.48
C GLY A 309 16.55 -27.85 -11.90
N LEU A 310 16.59 -27.76 -10.58
CA LEU A 310 15.81 -26.81 -9.80
C LEU A 310 16.65 -25.56 -9.49
N TYR A 311 16.08 -24.39 -9.70
CA TYR A 311 16.73 -23.09 -9.49
C TYR A 311 15.84 -22.13 -8.70
N LEU A 312 16.47 -21.16 -8.06
CA LEU A 312 15.82 -19.97 -7.49
C LEU A 312 16.15 -18.77 -8.38
N VAL A 313 15.13 -18.01 -8.76
CA VAL A 313 15.25 -16.81 -9.57
C VAL A 313 14.94 -15.62 -8.69
N LYS A 314 15.95 -14.81 -8.40
CA LYS A 314 15.83 -13.53 -7.70
C LYS A 314 15.74 -12.43 -8.73
N ILE A 315 14.69 -11.63 -8.70
CA ILE A 315 14.53 -10.44 -9.53
C ILE A 315 14.71 -9.20 -8.67
N THR A 316 15.18 -8.11 -9.25
CA THR A 316 15.22 -6.78 -8.61
C THR A 316 14.65 -5.76 -9.57
N ASN A 317 13.70 -4.94 -9.12
CA ASN A 317 13.05 -3.92 -9.94
C ASN A 317 13.77 -2.56 -9.89
N GLY A 318 13.17 -1.55 -10.55
CA GLY A 318 13.68 -0.18 -10.61
C GLY A 318 13.89 0.50 -9.25
N ASP A 319 13.11 0.10 -8.24
CA ASP A 319 13.06 0.66 -6.89
C ASP A 319 14.03 -0.04 -5.92
N GLY A 320 14.78 -1.04 -6.39
CA GLY A 320 15.66 -1.86 -5.54
C GLY A 320 14.94 -2.95 -4.75
N LEU A 321 13.64 -3.15 -4.96
CA LEU A 321 12.89 -4.27 -4.35
C LEU A 321 13.31 -5.57 -5.03
N SER A 322 13.76 -6.52 -4.23
CA SER A 322 14.11 -7.86 -4.69
C SER A 322 13.02 -8.87 -4.39
N ASN A 323 12.82 -9.88 -5.23
CA ASN A 323 11.77 -10.88 -5.05
C ASN A 323 12.26 -12.23 -5.59
N THR A 324 11.93 -13.37 -4.96
CA THR A 324 12.49 -14.68 -5.34
C THR A 324 11.41 -15.71 -5.67
N THR A 325 11.55 -16.43 -6.78
CA THR A 325 10.65 -17.52 -7.18
C THR A 325 11.40 -18.77 -7.62
N LYS A 326 10.68 -19.87 -7.77
CA LYS A 326 11.21 -21.18 -8.18
C LYS A 326 11.21 -21.31 -9.70
N LEU A 327 12.27 -21.85 -10.29
CA LEU A 327 12.36 -22.19 -11.71
C LEU A 327 12.75 -23.67 -11.87
N VAL A 328 11.98 -24.41 -12.68
CA VAL A 328 12.27 -25.79 -13.06
C VAL A 328 12.76 -25.80 -14.51
N LYS A 329 14.05 -26.07 -14.71
CA LYS A 329 14.65 -26.27 -16.03
C LYS A 329 14.59 -27.75 -16.37
N LEU A 330 13.92 -28.08 -17.48
CA LEU A 330 13.87 -29.43 -18.04
C LEU A 330 15.13 -29.75 -18.87
#